data_AF-A0A0F9MIW1-F1
#
_entry.id   AF-A0A0F9MIW1-F1
#
_cell.length_a   1.000
_cell.length_b   1.000
_cell.length_c   1.000
_cell.angle_alpha   90.00
_cell.angle_beta   90.00
_cell.angle_gamma   90.00
#
_symmetry.space_group_name_H-M   'P 1'
#
loop_
_entity.id
_entity.type
_entity.pdbx_description
1 polymer ?
#
loop_
_entity_poly.entity_id
_entity_poly.type
_entity_poly.pdbx_seq_one_letter_code
_entity_poly.pdbx_strand_id
1 'polypeptide(L)'
;MGLVDSFLGMAGMPFNAGTPAPADDFWYQPVGNISAAGMRVTSVQAMRLSVVYACVRLISFTMASLPLKLFQLVPMTKEDGTVVMTKRIPTNHPITDLLREPNDWQTAFQFRQMLWTHVELRGNFYAAIIRGVKSSTEQLIPIDPDTVTVVQNSKTHRVEYLIQPKDGSPSVVLQQEDVLHHAGLSLDGLTGLSTISAWAEVVGLGLGLQDYAARFVANDQKPGGIITTPHTMKPEAKETFREDWKKTFSGTHRHGTAVLQAGMKYEALTITNKDAQFLEARKMNRSEVASLFGIQPHKIGDLEKASFSNIEEQNIDFVVDAVRPRAVALEQSMNRDLIIFKRKFFVEHLLEGLLRGNIATRFAAYSIGIDRGFLLRNEVRTMENLNPLPGLDEPLVPMNMAPVKDNGARPDSRATMLALAAAQQTLGYFPTKIHLEVYARFAAGIDEEASGFGWVQDGTDANALVKADWMAGITVDGTNFSLESSAAADAGSAKATTPHLFKITGTFGSTWEWFIDGTSQGTLAVVADQGPMAWAVGTKAADGTNDPVISWVHIWYE
;
A
#
# COMPACT_ATOMS: atom_id res chain seq x y z
N MET A 1 -51.63 -45.71 -35.51
CA MET A 1 -50.68 -46.18 -36.54
C MET A 1 -51.28 -45.90 -37.90
N GLY A 2 -50.69 -45.01 -38.71
CA GLY A 2 -51.12 -44.94 -40.12
C GLY A 2 -50.94 -43.65 -40.91
N LEU A 3 -50.43 -42.54 -40.36
CA LEU A 3 -50.28 -41.29 -41.15
C LEU A 3 -49.05 -40.43 -40.82
N VAL A 4 -48.30 -40.74 -39.77
CA VAL A 4 -47.05 -40.02 -39.41
C VAL A 4 -45.81 -40.77 -39.90
N ASP A 5 -45.86 -42.10 -39.98
CA ASP A 5 -44.73 -42.93 -40.43
C ASP A 5 -44.45 -42.82 -41.94
N SER A 6 -45.40 -42.33 -42.75
CA SER A 6 -45.24 -42.23 -44.20
C SER A 6 -44.47 -40.99 -44.68
N PHE A 7 -44.29 -39.98 -43.82
CA PHE A 7 -43.51 -38.77 -44.16
C PHE A 7 -42.04 -38.86 -43.74
N LEU A 8 -41.69 -39.79 -42.85
CA LEU A 8 -40.33 -40.00 -42.33
C LEU A 8 -39.46 -40.93 -43.19
N GLY A 9 -40.04 -41.58 -44.20
CA GLY A 9 -39.33 -42.52 -45.07
C GLY A 9 -38.68 -41.92 -46.34
N MET A 10 -38.89 -40.64 -46.65
CA MET A 10 -38.53 -40.09 -47.98
C MET A 10 -37.28 -39.19 -48.01
N ALA A 11 -36.60 -38.98 -46.88
CA ALA A 11 -35.34 -38.24 -46.84
C ALA A 11 -34.29 -39.08 -46.10
N GLY A 12 -33.54 -39.87 -46.86
CA GLY A 12 -32.40 -40.66 -46.38
C GLY A 12 -31.22 -39.78 -45.93
N MET A 13 -31.41 -39.03 -44.86
CA MET A 13 -30.33 -38.37 -44.14
C MET A 13 -29.98 -39.21 -42.90
N PRO A 14 -28.72 -39.65 -42.72
CA PRO A 14 -28.33 -40.35 -41.51
C PRO A 14 -28.49 -39.39 -40.31
N PHE A 15 -29.30 -39.80 -39.33
CA PHE A 15 -29.37 -39.14 -38.03
C PHE A 15 -27.97 -39.16 -37.39
N ASN A 16 -27.29 -38.02 -37.43
CA ASN A 16 -26.01 -37.84 -36.76
C ASN A 16 -26.32 -37.56 -35.28
N ALA A 17 -25.83 -38.38 -34.36
CA ALA A 17 -26.15 -38.39 -32.92
C ALA A 17 -25.69 -37.14 -32.13
N GLY A 18 -25.48 -36.01 -32.81
CA GLY A 18 -25.07 -34.73 -32.24
C GLY A 18 -25.93 -33.53 -32.68
N THR A 19 -27.09 -33.75 -33.32
CA THR A 19 -28.03 -32.64 -33.60
C THR A 19 -29.04 -32.52 -32.45
N PRO A 20 -29.11 -31.37 -31.74
CA PRO A 20 -30.04 -31.17 -30.64
C PRO A 20 -31.49 -31.33 -31.10
N ALA A 21 -32.29 -32.05 -30.31
CA ALA A 21 -33.69 -32.28 -30.65
C ALA A 21 -34.50 -30.97 -30.53
N PRO A 22 -35.67 -30.83 -31.20
CA PRO A 22 -36.53 -29.64 -31.06
C PRO A 22 -37.02 -29.38 -29.62
N ALA A 23 -36.96 -30.39 -28.75
CA ALA A 23 -37.29 -30.32 -27.33
C ALA A 23 -36.08 -30.06 -26.42
N ASP A 24 -34.87 -29.98 -26.96
CA ASP A 24 -33.69 -29.60 -26.17
C ASP A 24 -33.72 -28.11 -25.80
N ASP A 25 -33.25 -27.81 -24.59
CA ASP A 25 -33.06 -26.45 -24.04
C ASP A 25 -32.10 -25.59 -24.90
N PHE A 26 -31.48 -26.19 -25.92
CA PHE A 26 -30.65 -25.57 -26.95
C PHE A 26 -31.36 -24.43 -27.69
N TRP A 27 -32.66 -24.54 -27.96
CA TRP A 27 -33.40 -23.53 -28.74
C TRP A 27 -33.88 -22.33 -27.93
N TYR A 28 -33.85 -22.41 -26.60
CA TYR A 28 -34.51 -21.44 -25.71
C TYR A 28 -33.53 -20.64 -24.83
N GLN A 29 -32.21 -20.84 -24.99
CA GLN A 29 -31.17 -20.09 -24.27
C GLN A 29 -30.57 -18.95 -25.11
N PRO A 30 -30.08 -17.85 -24.49
CA PRO A 30 -29.44 -16.74 -25.20
C PRO A 30 -28.26 -17.21 -26.07
N VAL A 31 -28.07 -16.59 -27.24
CA VAL A 31 -27.03 -16.96 -28.21
C VAL A 31 -25.66 -16.85 -27.54
N GLY A 32 -24.95 -17.97 -27.44
CA GLY A 32 -23.62 -18.05 -26.85
C GLY A 32 -22.68 -18.73 -27.84
N ASN A 33 -21.38 -18.45 -27.74
CA ASN A 33 -20.39 -19.08 -28.61
C ASN A 33 -20.32 -20.58 -28.27
N ILE A 34 -20.31 -21.42 -29.29
CA ILE A 34 -20.09 -22.86 -29.13
C ILE A 34 -18.56 -23.05 -29.14
N SER A 35 -18.01 -23.61 -28.06
CA SER A 35 -16.59 -23.95 -28.03
C SER A 35 -16.30 -25.14 -28.95
N ALA A 36 -15.04 -25.29 -29.39
CA ALA A 36 -14.58 -26.45 -30.14
C ALA A 36 -14.77 -27.77 -29.37
N ALA A 37 -14.87 -27.70 -28.04
CA ALA A 37 -15.24 -28.83 -27.18
C ALA A 37 -16.74 -29.20 -27.23
N GLY A 38 -17.55 -28.49 -28.02
CA GLY A 38 -18.99 -28.70 -28.18
C GLY A 38 -19.85 -28.13 -27.04
N MET A 39 -19.25 -27.39 -26.10
CA MET A 39 -19.97 -26.77 -24.99
C MET A 39 -20.42 -25.37 -25.39
N ARG A 40 -21.71 -25.07 -25.20
CA ARG A 40 -22.21 -23.70 -25.34
C ARG A 40 -21.72 -22.85 -24.18
N VAL A 41 -21.17 -21.68 -24.48
CA VAL A 41 -20.66 -20.75 -23.50
C VAL A 41 -21.50 -19.48 -23.53
N THR A 42 -22.32 -19.32 -22.50
CA THR A 42 -23.07 -18.10 -22.21
C THR A 42 -22.58 -17.53 -20.87
N SER A 43 -22.85 -16.25 -20.60
CA SER A 43 -22.51 -15.63 -19.30
C SER A 43 -23.09 -16.40 -18.11
N VAL A 44 -24.31 -16.91 -18.25
CA VAL A 44 -24.99 -17.72 -17.22
C VAL A 44 -24.34 -19.10 -17.07
N GLN A 45 -24.01 -19.78 -18.17
CA GLN A 45 -23.33 -21.09 -18.10
C GLN A 45 -21.90 -20.97 -17.57
N ALA A 46 -21.16 -19.93 -17.95
CA ALA A 46 -19.83 -19.67 -17.44
C ALA A 46 -19.82 -19.50 -15.92
N MET A 47 -20.82 -18.83 -15.35
CA MET A 47 -20.98 -18.70 -13.89
C MET A 47 -21.25 -20.04 -13.16
N ARG A 48 -21.62 -21.11 -13.87
CA ARG A 48 -21.72 -22.45 -13.27
C ARG A 48 -20.35 -23.08 -13.02
N LEU A 49 -19.30 -22.60 -13.68
CA LEU A 49 -17.92 -22.99 -13.40
C LEU A 49 -17.46 -22.28 -12.11
N SER A 50 -17.06 -23.06 -11.10
CA SER A 50 -16.74 -22.52 -9.77
C SER A 50 -15.64 -21.46 -9.78
N VAL A 51 -14.67 -21.60 -10.68
CA VAL A 51 -13.54 -20.67 -10.82
C VAL A 51 -14.01 -19.32 -11.34
N VAL A 52 -14.85 -19.30 -12.40
CA VAL A 52 -15.42 -18.07 -12.96
C VAL A 52 -16.27 -17.36 -11.91
N TYR A 53 -17.14 -18.11 -11.21
CA TYR A 53 -17.93 -17.54 -10.11
C TYR A 53 -17.05 -16.92 -9.02
N ALA A 54 -15.99 -17.62 -8.59
CA ALA A 54 -15.06 -17.11 -7.58
C ALA A 54 -14.34 -15.83 -8.03
N CYS A 55 -13.87 -15.79 -9.28
CA CYS A 55 -13.19 -14.64 -9.86
C CYS A 55 -14.11 -13.42 -9.95
N VAL A 56 -15.28 -13.58 -10.57
CA VAL A 56 -16.27 -12.49 -10.75
C VAL A 56 -16.77 -12.00 -9.40
N ARG A 57 -17.05 -12.91 -8.45
CA ARG A 57 -17.43 -12.55 -7.09
C ARG A 57 -16.33 -11.76 -6.39
N LEU A 58 -15.08 -12.21 -6.45
CA LEU A 58 -13.96 -11.54 -5.78
C LEU A 58 -13.78 -10.11 -6.31
N ILE A 59 -13.72 -9.92 -7.63
CA ILE A 59 -13.56 -8.59 -8.23
C ILE A 59 -14.76 -7.71 -7.89
N SER A 60 -15.99 -8.18 -8.14
CA SER A 60 -17.19 -7.37 -7.94
C SER A 60 -17.37 -6.94 -6.48
N PHE A 61 -17.13 -7.83 -5.50
CA PHE A 61 -17.21 -7.48 -4.09
C PHE A 61 -16.10 -6.52 -3.66
N THR A 62 -14.86 -6.76 -4.12
CA THR A 62 -13.72 -5.90 -3.77
C THR A 62 -13.93 -4.50 -4.32
N MET A 63 -14.35 -4.39 -5.58
CA MET A 63 -14.61 -3.11 -6.21
C MET A 63 -15.85 -2.40 -5.63
N ALA A 64 -16.90 -3.15 -5.26
CA ALA A 64 -18.09 -2.56 -4.66
C ALA A 64 -17.84 -2.03 -3.23
N SER A 65 -16.94 -2.67 -2.48
CA SER A 65 -16.59 -2.27 -1.11
C SER A 65 -15.72 -1.01 -1.06
N LEU A 66 -15.03 -0.67 -2.15
CA LEU A 66 -14.22 0.53 -2.25
C LEU A 66 -15.08 1.80 -2.09
N PRO A 67 -14.74 2.72 -1.18
CA PRO A 67 -15.40 4.00 -1.07
C PRO A 67 -15.13 4.84 -2.33
N LEU A 68 -16.21 5.20 -3.02
CA LEU A 68 -16.19 6.09 -4.15
C LEU A 68 -16.68 7.46 -3.70
N LYS A 69 -15.84 8.50 -3.81
CA LYS A 69 -16.17 9.83 -3.32
C LYS A 69 -15.98 10.88 -4.41
N LEU A 70 -16.80 11.92 -4.32
CA LEU A 70 -16.60 13.15 -5.07
C LEU A 70 -15.56 14.01 -4.36
N PHE A 71 -14.62 14.54 -5.13
CA PHE A 71 -13.63 15.50 -4.70
C PHE A 71 -13.79 16.81 -5.47
N GLN A 72 -13.47 17.90 -4.79
CA GLN A 72 -13.38 19.23 -5.34
C GLN A 72 -11.94 19.72 -5.24
N LEU A 73 -11.40 20.19 -6.36
CA LEU A 73 -10.13 20.92 -6.38
C LEU A 73 -10.35 22.33 -5.83
N VAL A 74 -9.60 22.69 -4.79
CA VAL A 74 -9.60 24.02 -4.20
C VAL A 74 -8.18 24.58 -4.14
N PRO A 75 -7.96 25.84 -4.53
CA PRO A 75 -6.66 26.48 -4.40
C PRO A 75 -6.38 26.74 -2.92
N MET A 76 -5.21 26.32 -2.46
CA MET A 76 -4.67 26.62 -1.14
C MET A 76 -3.41 27.45 -1.32
N THR A 77 -3.43 28.67 -0.81
CA THR A 77 -2.26 29.56 -0.81
C THR A 77 -1.36 29.20 0.36
N LYS A 78 -0.14 28.76 0.08
CA LYS A 78 0.91 28.58 1.10
C LYS A 78 1.39 29.95 1.61
N GLU A 79 2.02 29.96 2.78
CA GLU A 79 2.60 31.18 3.38
C GLU A 79 3.61 31.87 2.45
N ASP A 80 4.31 31.10 1.60
CA ASP A 80 5.22 31.61 0.56
C ASP A 80 4.51 32.23 -0.67
N GLY A 81 3.18 32.42 -0.62
CA GLY A 81 2.37 32.96 -1.73
C GLY A 81 2.13 31.98 -2.89
N THR A 82 2.65 30.75 -2.81
CA THR A 82 2.47 29.72 -3.84
C THR A 82 1.08 29.08 -3.72
N VAL A 83 0.33 29.06 -4.82
CA VAL A 83 -1.00 28.42 -4.87
C VAL A 83 -0.85 26.95 -5.24
N VAL A 84 -1.22 26.05 -4.33
CA VAL A 84 -1.26 24.60 -4.55
C VAL A 84 -2.71 24.14 -4.57
N MET A 85 -3.07 23.31 -5.55
CA MET A 85 -4.41 22.72 -5.60
C MET A 85 -4.49 21.56 -4.61
N THR A 86 -5.42 21.64 -3.65
CA THR A 86 -5.72 20.55 -2.73
C THR A 86 -7.10 19.95 -3.02
N LYS A 87 -7.31 18.70 -2.60
CA LYS A 87 -8.57 17.98 -2.76
C LYS A 87 -9.39 18.03 -1.47
N ARG A 88 -10.66 18.44 -1.58
CA ARG A 88 -11.63 18.45 -0.48
C ARG A 88 -12.88 17.68 -0.87
N ILE A 89 -13.49 16.98 0.08
CA ILE A 89 -14.81 16.36 -0.12
C ILE A 89 -15.89 17.46 0.02
N PRO A 90 -16.69 17.74 -1.02
CA PRO A 90 -17.77 18.71 -0.94
C PRO A 90 -18.93 18.16 -0.10
N THR A 91 -19.44 18.97 0.84
CA THR A 91 -20.47 18.53 1.80
C THR A 91 -21.86 18.41 1.17
N ASN A 92 -22.24 19.33 0.27
CA ASN A 92 -23.60 19.41 -0.30
C ASN A 92 -23.52 19.44 -1.84
N HIS A 93 -23.29 18.27 -2.46
CA HIS A 93 -23.30 18.15 -3.92
C HIS A 93 -24.22 17.00 -4.34
N PRO A 94 -25.16 17.18 -5.30
CA PRO A 94 -26.13 16.13 -5.68
C PRO A 94 -25.49 14.80 -6.08
N ILE A 95 -24.33 14.85 -6.75
CA ILE A 95 -23.57 13.65 -7.12
C ILE A 95 -23.06 12.87 -5.90
N THR A 96 -22.76 13.53 -4.78
CA THR A 96 -22.37 12.82 -3.55
C THR A 96 -23.51 11.95 -3.04
N ASP A 97 -24.76 12.43 -3.14
CA ASP A 97 -25.94 11.66 -2.76
C ASP A 97 -26.22 10.55 -3.78
N LEU A 98 -26.12 10.84 -5.08
CA LEU A 98 -26.25 9.84 -6.16
C LEU A 98 -25.25 8.67 -6.02
N LEU A 99 -24.01 8.95 -5.62
CA LEU A 99 -22.99 7.91 -5.42
C LEU A 99 -23.28 7.03 -4.18
N ARG A 100 -24.07 7.55 -3.23
CA ARG A 100 -24.52 6.81 -2.04
C ARG A 100 -25.80 6.03 -2.30
N GLU A 101 -26.71 6.60 -3.08
CA GLU A 101 -28.01 6.03 -3.44
C GLU A 101 -28.23 6.22 -4.95
N PRO A 102 -27.78 5.26 -5.78
CA PRO A 102 -27.88 5.38 -7.24
C PRO A 102 -29.32 5.32 -7.73
N ASN A 103 -30.18 4.59 -7.02
CA ASN A 103 -31.61 4.44 -7.33
C ASN A 103 -32.37 4.01 -6.05
N ASP A 104 -33.71 3.97 -6.15
CA ASP A 104 -34.59 3.81 -4.98
C ASP A 104 -34.61 2.38 -4.38
N TRP A 105 -34.04 1.40 -5.07
CA TRP A 105 -34.22 -0.04 -4.80
C TRP A 105 -32.92 -0.80 -4.60
N GLN A 106 -31.78 -0.21 -4.95
CA GLN A 106 -30.46 -0.79 -4.75
C GLN A 106 -29.60 0.10 -3.87
N THR A 107 -28.88 -0.53 -2.94
CA THR A 107 -27.79 0.14 -2.24
C THR A 107 -26.63 0.43 -3.20
N ALA A 108 -25.80 1.44 -2.91
CA ALA A 108 -24.61 1.71 -3.71
C ALA A 108 -23.65 0.50 -3.84
N PHE A 109 -23.58 -0.36 -2.83
CA PHE A 109 -22.81 -1.59 -2.92
C PHE A 109 -23.39 -2.54 -3.97
N GLN A 110 -24.71 -2.80 -3.94
CA GLN A 110 -25.37 -3.69 -4.90
C GLN A 110 -25.27 -3.16 -6.33
N PHE A 111 -25.44 -1.85 -6.53
CA PHE A 111 -25.30 -1.21 -7.84
C PHE A 111 -23.89 -1.39 -8.39
N ARG A 112 -22.85 -1.07 -7.60
CA ARG A 112 -21.45 -1.24 -8.04
C ARG A 112 -21.09 -2.71 -8.25
N GLN A 113 -21.59 -3.60 -7.41
CA GLN A 113 -21.38 -5.04 -7.57
C GLN A 113 -21.98 -5.55 -8.89
N MET A 114 -23.21 -5.13 -9.21
CA MET A 114 -23.86 -5.41 -10.50
C MET A 114 -23.04 -4.84 -11.66
N LEU A 115 -22.58 -3.59 -11.55
CA LEU A 115 -21.77 -2.92 -12.57
C LEU A 115 -20.54 -3.76 -12.94
N TRP A 116 -19.74 -4.15 -11.94
CA TRP A 116 -18.55 -4.97 -12.19
C TRP A 116 -18.90 -6.37 -12.68
N THR A 117 -20.01 -6.95 -12.23
CA THR A 117 -20.48 -8.24 -12.75
C THR A 117 -20.84 -8.14 -14.24
N HIS A 118 -21.46 -7.05 -14.68
CA HIS A 118 -21.77 -6.84 -16.10
C HIS A 118 -20.51 -6.61 -16.94
N VAL A 119 -19.56 -5.82 -16.45
CA VAL A 119 -18.28 -5.60 -17.13
C VAL A 119 -17.48 -6.90 -17.25
N GLU A 120 -17.34 -7.67 -16.17
CA GLU A 120 -16.54 -8.90 -16.20
C GLU A 120 -17.22 -10.02 -17.00
N LEU A 121 -18.55 -10.06 -17.12
CA LEU A 121 -19.24 -11.09 -17.89
C LEU A 121 -19.46 -10.71 -19.36
N ARG A 122 -19.81 -9.43 -19.63
CA ARG A 122 -20.27 -8.94 -20.94
C ARG A 122 -19.38 -7.87 -21.55
N GLY A 123 -18.35 -7.43 -20.84
CA GLY A 123 -17.45 -6.35 -21.26
C GLY A 123 -18.03 -4.95 -21.08
N ASN A 124 -19.33 -4.80 -20.80
CA ASN A 124 -20.02 -3.52 -20.81
C ASN A 124 -21.00 -3.40 -19.66
N PHE A 125 -21.11 -2.18 -19.13
CA PHE A 125 -22.17 -1.76 -18.22
C PHE A 125 -22.84 -0.49 -18.76
N TYR A 126 -24.17 -0.47 -18.68
CA TYR A 126 -24.99 0.65 -19.09
C TYR A 126 -25.96 1.03 -17.96
N ALA A 127 -26.11 2.32 -17.72
CA ALA A 127 -27.20 2.85 -16.90
C ALA A 127 -27.78 4.11 -17.55
N ALA A 128 -29.10 4.21 -17.62
CA ALA A 128 -29.78 5.43 -18.01
C ALA A 128 -29.61 6.50 -16.92
N ILE A 129 -29.26 7.70 -17.33
CA ILE A 129 -29.09 8.87 -16.47
C ILE A 129 -30.42 9.61 -16.47
N ILE A 130 -31.18 9.51 -15.36
CA ILE A 130 -32.39 10.29 -15.20
C ILE A 130 -32.02 11.62 -14.55
N ARG A 131 -32.30 12.72 -15.25
CA ARG A 131 -31.98 14.08 -14.82
C ARG A 131 -33.21 14.74 -14.19
N GLY A 132 -33.02 15.29 -13.00
CA GLY A 132 -34.05 16.01 -12.25
C GLY A 132 -34.13 17.50 -12.61
N VAL A 133 -34.90 18.25 -11.82
CA VAL A 133 -35.07 19.70 -11.99
C VAL A 133 -33.72 20.40 -11.79
N LYS A 134 -33.26 21.14 -12.81
CA LYS A 134 -31.92 21.79 -12.95
C LYS A 134 -30.80 20.92 -13.53
N SER A 135 -31.13 19.86 -14.27
CA SER A 135 -30.16 19.02 -15.00
C SER A 135 -29.15 18.28 -14.12
N SER A 136 -29.39 18.23 -12.81
CA SER A 136 -28.67 17.34 -11.89
C SER A 136 -29.11 15.89 -12.11
N THR A 137 -28.16 14.98 -12.21
CA THR A 137 -28.47 13.54 -12.24
C THR A 137 -29.13 13.14 -10.92
N GLU A 138 -30.34 12.65 -11.01
CA GLU A 138 -31.17 12.25 -9.85
C GLU A 138 -31.08 10.75 -9.62
N GLN A 139 -31.11 9.95 -10.70
CA GLN A 139 -31.06 8.48 -10.59
C GLN A 139 -30.26 7.86 -11.74
N LEU A 140 -29.69 6.69 -11.45
CA LEU A 140 -29.04 5.78 -12.39
C LEU A 140 -29.84 4.47 -12.45
N ILE A 141 -30.51 4.25 -13.58
CA ILE A 141 -31.30 3.04 -13.82
C ILE A 141 -30.46 2.07 -14.65
N PRO A 142 -30.05 0.91 -14.09
CA PRO A 142 -29.29 -0.09 -14.86
C PRO A 142 -30.09 -0.58 -16.07
N ILE A 143 -29.40 -0.77 -17.20
CA ILE A 143 -29.96 -1.38 -18.40
C ILE A 143 -29.25 -2.72 -18.62
N ASP A 144 -30.00 -3.75 -19.02
CA ASP A 144 -29.41 -5.05 -19.35
C ASP A 144 -28.49 -4.91 -20.58
N PRO A 145 -27.18 -5.20 -20.47
CA PRO A 145 -26.27 -5.04 -21.60
C PRO A 145 -26.60 -5.90 -22.81
N ASP A 146 -27.32 -7.02 -22.65
CA ASP A 146 -27.73 -7.88 -23.78
C ASP A 146 -28.78 -7.20 -24.68
N THR A 147 -29.41 -6.11 -24.22
CA THR A 147 -30.44 -5.37 -24.95
C THR A 147 -29.93 -4.12 -25.65
N VAL A 148 -28.65 -3.77 -25.46
CA VAL A 148 -28.07 -2.52 -25.92
C VAL A 148 -27.16 -2.76 -27.13
N THR A 149 -27.42 -2.04 -28.21
CA THR A 149 -26.50 -1.94 -29.35
C THR A 149 -25.92 -0.55 -29.42
N VAL A 150 -24.59 -0.44 -29.39
CA VAL A 150 -23.86 0.84 -29.48
C VAL A 150 -23.55 1.11 -30.94
N VAL A 151 -23.96 2.27 -31.44
CA VAL A 151 -23.67 2.70 -32.82
C VAL A 151 -23.07 4.09 -32.79
N GLN A 152 -22.00 4.28 -33.56
CA GLN A 152 -21.49 5.63 -33.81
C GLN A 152 -22.13 6.19 -35.07
N ASN A 153 -22.80 7.33 -34.93
CA ASN A 153 -23.42 8.00 -36.05
C ASN A 153 -22.34 8.59 -36.97
N SER A 154 -22.28 8.12 -38.22
CA SER A 154 -21.21 8.49 -39.17
C SER A 154 -21.20 9.98 -39.54
N LYS A 155 -22.29 10.72 -39.32
CA LYS A 155 -22.40 12.15 -39.65
C LYS A 155 -22.04 13.06 -38.48
N THR A 156 -22.46 12.70 -37.27
CA THR A 156 -22.28 13.53 -36.07
C THR A 156 -21.09 13.08 -35.22
N HIS A 157 -20.52 11.90 -35.51
CA HIS A 157 -19.51 11.20 -34.70
C HIS A 157 -19.93 10.94 -33.24
N ARG A 158 -21.20 11.19 -32.90
CA ARG A 158 -21.77 10.92 -31.58
C ARG A 158 -22.12 9.45 -31.44
N VAL A 159 -22.01 8.96 -30.22
CA VAL A 159 -22.42 7.60 -29.86
C VAL A 159 -23.91 7.62 -29.54
N GLU A 160 -24.65 6.68 -30.12
CA GLU A 160 -26.07 6.45 -29.87
C GLU A 160 -26.26 5.03 -29.32
N TYR A 161 -27.15 4.90 -28.34
CA TYR A 161 -27.46 3.64 -27.68
C TYR A 161 -28.86 3.19 -28.09
N LEU A 162 -28.92 2.12 -28.89
CA LEU A 162 -30.16 1.49 -29.32
C LEU A 162 -30.54 0.42 -28.29
N ILE A 163 -31.61 0.67 -27.54
CA ILE A 163 -32.13 -0.26 -26.54
C ILE A 163 -33.30 -1.02 -27.15
N GLN A 164 -33.21 -2.34 -27.18
CA GLN A 164 -34.28 -3.24 -27.61
C GLN A 164 -34.86 -3.96 -26.37
N PRO A 165 -35.99 -3.49 -25.82
CA PRO A 165 -36.58 -4.11 -24.65
C PRO A 165 -36.97 -5.57 -24.91
N LYS A 166 -36.77 -6.44 -23.92
CA LYS A 166 -37.13 -7.87 -24.04
C LYS A 166 -38.64 -8.10 -24.12
N ASP A 167 -39.42 -7.11 -23.69
CA ASP A 167 -40.89 -7.16 -23.68
C ASP A 167 -41.51 -6.90 -25.05
N GLY A 168 -40.69 -6.69 -26.10
CA GLY A 168 -41.16 -6.46 -27.47
C GLY A 168 -41.69 -5.05 -27.74
N SER A 169 -41.53 -4.12 -26.78
CA SER A 169 -41.82 -2.70 -26.96
C SER A 169 -40.87 -2.05 -27.98
N PRO A 170 -41.26 -0.90 -28.59
CA PRO A 170 -40.44 -0.26 -29.61
C PRO A 170 -39.06 0.09 -29.09
N SER A 171 -38.05 -0.03 -29.96
CA SER A 171 -36.68 0.31 -29.62
C SER A 171 -36.55 1.79 -29.23
N VAL A 172 -35.85 2.04 -28.13
CA VAL A 172 -35.58 3.39 -27.63
C VAL A 172 -34.15 3.78 -27.98
N VAL A 173 -33.95 4.99 -28.49
CA VAL A 173 -32.61 5.54 -28.75
C VAL A 173 -32.25 6.53 -27.66
N LEU A 174 -31.19 6.25 -26.92
CA LEU A 174 -30.62 7.18 -25.95
C LEU A 174 -29.35 7.82 -26.52
N GLN A 175 -29.18 9.12 -26.23
CA GLN A 175 -28.01 9.88 -26.63
C GLN A 175 -26.84 9.63 -25.68
N GLN A 176 -25.62 9.96 -26.12
CA GLN A 176 -24.40 9.78 -25.31
C GLN A 176 -24.46 10.45 -23.92
N GLU A 177 -25.18 11.56 -23.81
CA GLU A 177 -25.29 12.32 -22.56
C GLU A 177 -26.30 11.75 -21.55
N ASP A 178 -27.13 10.80 -21.98
CA ASP A 178 -28.20 10.20 -21.17
C ASP A 178 -27.87 8.77 -20.72
N VAL A 179 -26.66 8.27 -21.02
CA VAL A 179 -26.22 6.93 -20.66
C VAL A 179 -24.86 6.99 -19.99
N LEU A 180 -24.76 6.43 -18.79
CA LEU A 180 -23.50 6.07 -18.17
C LEU A 180 -23.04 4.75 -18.79
N HIS A 181 -21.98 4.81 -19.60
CA HIS A 181 -21.41 3.62 -20.25
C HIS A 181 -20.00 3.37 -19.75
N HIS A 182 -19.82 2.27 -19.04
CA HIS A 182 -18.50 1.78 -18.70
C HIS A 182 -18.17 0.54 -19.53
N ALA A 183 -17.19 0.67 -20.42
CA ALA A 183 -16.64 -0.42 -21.21
C ALA A 183 -15.33 -0.91 -20.58
N GLY A 184 -15.17 -2.24 -20.53
CA GLY A 184 -13.90 -2.88 -20.18
C GLY A 184 -12.89 -2.80 -21.33
N LEU A 185 -12.07 -3.83 -21.47
CA LEU A 185 -11.12 -3.95 -22.59
C LEU A 185 -11.86 -3.84 -23.93
N SER A 186 -11.50 -2.88 -24.78
CA SER A 186 -12.18 -2.62 -26.05
C SER A 186 -11.20 -2.70 -27.22
N LEU A 187 -11.65 -3.20 -28.38
CA LEU A 187 -10.87 -3.27 -29.62
C LEU A 187 -11.25 -2.17 -30.63
N ASP A 188 -12.48 -1.68 -30.57
CA ASP A 188 -13.06 -0.67 -31.45
C ASP A 188 -13.11 0.73 -30.79
N GLY A 189 -12.87 0.80 -29.48
CA GLY A 189 -12.99 2.02 -28.66
C GLY A 189 -14.43 2.40 -28.32
N LEU A 190 -15.42 1.61 -28.75
CA LEU A 190 -16.84 1.85 -28.53
C LEU A 190 -17.44 0.82 -27.58
N THR A 191 -17.15 -0.47 -27.78
CA THR A 191 -17.72 -1.56 -26.99
C THR A 191 -16.62 -2.37 -26.31
N GLY A 192 -16.88 -2.75 -25.07
CA GLY A 192 -16.01 -3.67 -24.34
C GLY A 192 -16.18 -5.10 -24.85
N LEU A 193 -15.07 -5.81 -24.95
CA LEU A 193 -14.97 -7.23 -25.23
C LEU A 193 -15.42 -8.02 -24.00
N SER A 194 -16.38 -8.93 -24.16
CA SER A 194 -16.69 -9.92 -23.13
C SER A 194 -15.51 -10.87 -22.98
N THR A 195 -14.91 -10.94 -21.78
CA THR A 195 -13.85 -11.90 -21.44
C THR A 195 -14.33 -13.33 -21.63
N ILE A 196 -15.59 -13.63 -21.32
CA ILE A 196 -16.18 -14.96 -21.50
C ILE A 196 -16.29 -15.31 -22.99
N SER A 197 -16.79 -14.40 -23.82
CA SER A 197 -16.92 -14.67 -25.26
C SER A 197 -15.55 -14.74 -25.94
N ALA A 198 -14.60 -13.92 -25.51
CA ALA A 198 -13.23 -13.91 -26.03
C ALA A 198 -12.48 -15.21 -25.72
N TRP A 199 -12.69 -15.76 -24.53
CA TRP A 199 -12.02 -16.97 -24.04
C TRP A 199 -12.98 -18.16 -23.90
N ALA A 200 -13.98 -18.22 -24.78
CA ALA A 200 -15.02 -19.25 -24.75
C ALA A 200 -14.43 -20.67 -24.84
N GLU A 201 -13.29 -20.85 -25.52
CA GLU A 201 -12.62 -22.15 -25.60
C GLU A 201 -12.09 -22.63 -24.24
N VAL A 202 -11.42 -21.77 -23.48
CA VAL A 202 -10.85 -22.11 -22.17
C VAL A 202 -11.95 -22.39 -21.15
N VAL A 203 -13.00 -21.55 -21.15
CA VAL A 203 -14.17 -21.73 -20.28
C VAL A 203 -14.96 -22.99 -20.68
N GLY A 204 -15.14 -23.20 -21.99
CA GLY A 204 -15.82 -24.37 -22.55
C GLY A 204 -15.09 -25.67 -22.22
N LEU A 205 -13.75 -25.68 -22.25
CA LEU A 205 -12.93 -26.80 -21.80
C LEU A 205 -13.16 -27.10 -20.32
N GLY A 206 -13.20 -26.07 -19.47
CA GLY A 206 -13.50 -26.22 -18.04
C GLY A 206 -14.89 -26.81 -17.79
N LEU A 207 -15.91 -26.35 -18.51
CA LEU A 207 -17.27 -26.89 -18.46
C LEU A 207 -17.32 -28.35 -18.93
N GLY A 208 -16.60 -28.69 -20.01
CA GLY A 208 -16.49 -30.06 -20.52
C GLY A 208 -15.80 -31.00 -19.53
N LEU A 209 -14.72 -30.55 -18.87
CA LEU A 209 -14.07 -31.32 -17.80
C LEU A 209 -15.02 -31.54 -16.62
N GLN A 210 -15.81 -30.54 -16.25
CA GLN A 210 -16.80 -30.67 -15.16
C GLN A 210 -17.92 -31.64 -15.53
N ASP A 211 -18.45 -31.59 -16.76
CA ASP A 211 -19.46 -32.53 -17.24
C ASP A 211 -18.90 -33.96 -17.32
N TYR A 212 -17.68 -34.14 -17.83
CA TYR A 212 -17.00 -35.44 -17.82
C TYR A 212 -16.86 -35.99 -16.40
N ALA A 213 -16.41 -35.17 -15.44
CA ALA A 213 -16.34 -35.57 -14.04
C ALA A 213 -17.72 -35.95 -13.47
N ALA A 214 -18.75 -35.15 -13.77
CA ALA A 214 -20.10 -35.41 -13.29
C ALA A 214 -20.65 -36.74 -13.84
N ARG A 215 -20.48 -37.00 -15.14
CA ARG A 215 -20.87 -38.27 -15.78
C ARG A 215 -20.06 -39.45 -15.27
N PHE A 216 -18.76 -39.24 -15.04
CA PHE A 216 -17.90 -40.27 -14.47
C PHE A 216 -18.36 -40.70 -13.07
N VAL A 217 -18.71 -39.74 -12.22
CA VAL A 217 -19.27 -40.01 -10.88
C VAL A 217 -20.68 -40.60 -10.97
N ALA A 218 -21.54 -40.03 -11.81
CA ALA A 218 -22.93 -40.44 -11.95
C ALA A 218 -23.07 -41.87 -12.50
N ASN A 219 -22.22 -42.23 -13.46
CA ASN A 219 -22.33 -43.52 -14.11
C ASN A 219 -21.76 -44.66 -13.25
N ASP A 220 -20.90 -44.42 -12.25
CA ASP A 220 -20.25 -45.44 -11.39
C ASP A 220 -19.79 -46.70 -12.18
N GLN A 221 -19.54 -46.54 -13.48
CA GLN A 221 -19.36 -47.61 -14.46
C GLN A 221 -17.92 -47.58 -14.95
N LYS A 222 -17.00 -47.65 -13.99
CA LYS A 222 -15.84 -48.50 -14.24
C LYS A 222 -16.35 -49.93 -14.03
N PRO A 223 -16.28 -50.84 -15.01
CA PRO A 223 -16.36 -52.25 -14.68
C PRO A 223 -15.31 -52.47 -13.59
N GLY A 224 -15.71 -52.87 -12.38
CA GLY A 224 -14.76 -53.08 -11.28
C GLY A 224 -13.63 -54.04 -11.68
N GLY A 225 -13.94 -54.91 -12.65
CA GLY A 225 -12.98 -55.73 -13.37
C GLY A 225 -13.64 -56.43 -14.55
N ILE A 226 -12.81 -57.14 -15.32
CA ILE A 226 -13.25 -58.05 -16.37
C ILE A 226 -13.19 -59.47 -15.80
N ILE A 227 -14.27 -60.22 -15.95
CA ILE A 227 -14.31 -61.65 -15.60
C ILE A 227 -14.01 -62.44 -16.86
N THR A 228 -12.86 -63.10 -16.91
CA THR A 228 -12.45 -63.93 -18.03
C THR A 228 -12.75 -65.41 -17.74
N THR A 229 -13.37 -66.08 -18.71
CA THR A 229 -13.76 -67.50 -18.62
C THR A 229 -13.02 -68.30 -19.69
N PRO A 230 -12.33 -69.40 -19.34
CA PRO A 230 -11.58 -70.21 -20.31
C PRO A 230 -12.46 -71.09 -21.20
N HIS A 231 -13.76 -71.21 -20.93
CA HIS A 231 -14.73 -71.96 -21.73
C HIS A 231 -15.86 -71.06 -22.24
N THR A 232 -16.45 -71.40 -23.40
CA THR A 232 -17.61 -70.71 -23.96
C THR A 232 -18.88 -71.03 -23.16
N MET A 233 -19.51 -69.99 -22.59
CA MET A 233 -20.80 -70.13 -21.91
C MET A 233 -21.96 -70.17 -22.89
N LYS A 234 -23.00 -70.97 -22.58
CA LYS A 234 -24.31 -70.89 -23.25
C LYS A 234 -24.97 -69.52 -22.96
N PRO A 235 -25.75 -68.95 -23.90
CA PRO A 235 -26.32 -67.60 -23.75
C PRO A 235 -27.22 -67.45 -22.51
N GLU A 236 -28.00 -68.47 -22.14
CA GLU A 236 -28.83 -68.46 -20.93
C GLU A 236 -27.99 -68.40 -19.64
N ALA A 237 -26.89 -69.15 -19.58
CA ALA A 237 -25.99 -69.17 -18.42
C ALA A 237 -25.24 -67.85 -18.23
N LYS A 238 -25.05 -67.08 -19.32
CA LYS A 238 -24.42 -65.77 -19.29
C LYS A 238 -25.35 -64.70 -18.72
N GLU A 239 -26.63 -64.75 -19.04
CA GLU A 239 -27.62 -63.81 -18.50
C GLU A 239 -27.90 -64.07 -17.02
N THR A 240 -28.06 -65.33 -16.61
CA THR A 240 -28.24 -65.69 -15.19
C THR A 240 -27.02 -65.27 -14.36
N PHE A 241 -25.81 -65.53 -14.84
CA PHE A 241 -24.58 -65.07 -14.17
C PHE A 241 -24.51 -63.55 -14.06
N ARG A 242 -24.92 -62.81 -15.09
CA ARG A 242 -24.97 -61.35 -15.06
C ARG A 242 -25.98 -60.83 -14.04
N GLU A 243 -27.15 -61.45 -13.96
CA GLU A 243 -28.18 -61.10 -12.97
C GLU A 243 -27.73 -61.40 -11.54
N ASP A 244 -27.12 -62.56 -11.31
CA ASP A 244 -26.58 -62.95 -10.00
C ASP A 244 -25.43 -62.04 -9.57
N TRP A 245 -24.56 -61.67 -10.51
CA TRP A 245 -23.49 -60.70 -10.27
C TRP A 245 -24.07 -59.32 -9.92
N LYS A 246 -25.05 -58.82 -10.68
CA LYS A 246 -25.73 -57.55 -10.37
C LYS A 246 -26.42 -57.59 -9.01
N LYS A 247 -27.10 -58.69 -8.66
CA LYS A 247 -27.77 -58.84 -7.35
C LYS A 247 -26.77 -58.82 -6.20
N THR A 248 -25.64 -59.51 -6.35
CA THR A 248 -24.61 -59.62 -5.30
C THR A 248 -23.85 -58.31 -5.07
N PHE A 249 -23.63 -57.53 -6.14
CA PHE A 249 -22.83 -56.30 -6.09
C PHE A 249 -23.64 -55.00 -6.17
N SER A 250 -24.98 -55.07 -6.14
CA SER A 250 -25.83 -53.88 -6.10
C SER A 250 -26.17 -53.44 -4.66
N GLY A 251 -26.44 -52.15 -4.48
CA GLY A 251 -26.89 -51.60 -3.19
C GLY A 251 -25.78 -51.54 -2.12
N THR A 252 -26.13 -51.93 -0.89
CA THR A 252 -25.28 -51.85 0.31
C THR A 252 -24.14 -52.88 0.34
N HIS A 253 -24.16 -53.88 -0.55
CA HIS A 253 -23.18 -54.98 -0.61
C HIS A 253 -22.07 -54.76 -1.65
N ARG A 254 -21.83 -53.52 -2.09
CA ARG A 254 -20.81 -53.16 -3.09
C ARG A 254 -19.37 -53.59 -2.76
N HIS A 255 -19.08 -53.89 -1.49
CA HIS A 255 -17.77 -54.36 -1.02
C HIS A 255 -17.74 -55.84 -0.62
N GLY A 256 -18.76 -56.63 -0.99
CA GLY A 256 -18.79 -58.07 -0.73
C GLY A 256 -17.67 -58.83 -1.44
N THR A 257 -17.22 -59.96 -0.88
CA THR A 257 -16.22 -60.82 -1.51
C THR A 257 -16.84 -61.61 -2.67
N ALA A 258 -16.31 -61.45 -3.87
CA ALA A 258 -16.73 -62.22 -5.05
C ALA A 258 -16.27 -63.68 -4.96
N VAL A 259 -17.20 -64.62 -5.05
CA VAL A 259 -16.90 -66.04 -5.21
C VAL A 259 -17.10 -66.41 -6.67
N LEU A 260 -16.01 -66.81 -7.34
CA LEU A 260 -16.01 -67.19 -8.74
C LEU A 260 -15.95 -68.71 -8.89
N GLN A 261 -16.67 -69.26 -9.87
CA GLN A 261 -16.59 -70.68 -10.20
C GLN A 261 -15.20 -71.04 -10.78
N ALA A 262 -14.82 -72.32 -10.61
CA ALA A 262 -13.50 -72.84 -10.93
C ALA A 262 -13.03 -72.45 -12.35
N GLY A 263 -11.91 -71.72 -12.43
CA GLY A 263 -11.27 -71.31 -13.68
C GLY A 263 -11.60 -69.89 -14.16
N MET A 264 -12.59 -69.21 -13.56
CA MET A 264 -12.84 -67.79 -13.86
C MET A 264 -11.84 -66.90 -13.14
N LYS A 265 -11.30 -65.89 -13.83
CA LYS A 265 -10.40 -64.90 -13.25
C LYS A 265 -11.05 -63.53 -13.26
N TYR A 266 -10.92 -62.80 -12.15
CA TYR A 266 -11.28 -61.40 -12.06
C TYR A 266 -10.04 -60.55 -12.21
N GLU A 267 -9.98 -59.77 -13.29
CA GLU A 267 -8.94 -58.77 -13.50
C GLU A 267 -9.51 -57.42 -13.08
N ALA A 268 -9.08 -56.92 -11.92
CA ALA A 268 -9.48 -55.60 -11.45
C ALA A 268 -8.95 -54.53 -12.41
N LEU A 269 -9.83 -53.68 -12.94
CA LEU A 269 -9.42 -52.51 -13.68
C LEU A 269 -8.98 -51.45 -12.65
N THR A 270 -7.69 -51.43 -12.34
CA THR A 270 -7.09 -50.47 -11.42
C THR A 270 -7.24 -49.04 -11.93
N ILE A 271 -7.24 -48.10 -10.99
CA ILE A 271 -7.27 -46.65 -11.24
C ILE A 271 -6.07 -46.30 -12.13
N THR A 272 -6.35 -46.03 -13.40
CA THR A 272 -5.35 -45.71 -14.42
C THR A 272 -4.74 -44.32 -14.21
N ASN A 273 -3.47 -44.14 -14.58
CA ASN A 273 -2.73 -42.85 -14.66
C ASN A 273 -3.54 -41.68 -15.28
N LYS A 274 -4.59 -41.99 -16.06
CA LYS A 274 -5.54 -41.02 -16.62
C LYS A 274 -6.29 -40.20 -15.57
N ASP A 275 -6.59 -40.76 -14.40
CA ASP A 275 -7.35 -40.04 -13.36
C ASP A 275 -6.48 -38.96 -12.68
N ALA A 276 -5.19 -39.26 -12.47
CA ALA A 276 -4.22 -38.28 -11.99
C ALA A 276 -3.99 -37.18 -13.04
N GLN A 277 -3.85 -37.54 -14.31
CA GLN A 277 -3.73 -36.57 -15.42
C GLN A 277 -4.99 -35.69 -15.57
N PHE A 278 -6.18 -36.23 -15.32
CA PHE A 278 -7.44 -35.49 -15.35
C PHE A 278 -7.52 -34.45 -14.21
N LEU A 279 -7.10 -34.82 -12.99
CA LEU A 279 -7.05 -33.88 -11.87
C LEU A 279 -6.10 -32.72 -12.18
N GLU A 280 -4.91 -33.02 -12.70
CA GLU A 280 -3.92 -32.01 -13.08
C GLU A 280 -4.44 -31.10 -14.21
N ALA A 281 -5.13 -31.64 -15.22
CA ALA A 281 -5.78 -30.84 -16.26
C ALA A 281 -6.82 -29.86 -15.68
N ARG A 282 -7.60 -30.29 -14.67
CA ARG A 282 -8.59 -29.43 -14.00
C ARG A 282 -7.92 -28.34 -13.16
N LYS A 283 -6.81 -28.63 -12.49
CA LYS A 283 -6.01 -27.63 -11.77
C LYS A 283 -5.41 -26.59 -12.73
N MET A 284 -4.86 -27.06 -13.85
CA MET A 284 -4.30 -26.18 -14.89
C MET A 284 -5.37 -25.27 -15.49
N ASN A 285 -6.55 -25.80 -15.82
CA ASN A 285 -7.67 -25.00 -16.31
C ASN A 285 -8.13 -23.96 -15.28
N ARG A 286 -8.15 -24.31 -13.98
CA ARG A 286 -8.44 -23.33 -12.91
C ARG A 286 -7.45 -22.17 -12.90
N SER A 287 -6.16 -22.46 -13.03
CA SER A 287 -5.11 -21.43 -13.07
C SER A 287 -5.20 -20.58 -14.33
N GLU A 288 -5.48 -21.21 -15.47
CA GLU A 288 -5.64 -20.53 -16.76
C GLU A 288 -6.83 -19.56 -16.71
N VAL A 289 -8.00 -20.01 -16.25
CA VAL A 289 -9.19 -19.16 -16.09
C VAL A 289 -8.94 -18.01 -15.11
N ALA A 290 -8.23 -18.25 -14.00
CA ALA A 290 -7.90 -17.19 -13.04
C ALA A 290 -7.03 -16.08 -13.67
N SER A 291 -6.07 -16.49 -14.50
CA SER A 291 -5.20 -15.58 -15.25
C SER A 291 -5.98 -14.67 -16.21
N LEU A 292 -7.05 -15.18 -16.83
CA LEU A 292 -7.91 -14.38 -17.73
C LEU A 292 -8.53 -13.16 -17.04
N PHE A 293 -8.86 -13.28 -15.74
CA PHE A 293 -9.41 -12.18 -14.95
C PHE A 293 -8.32 -11.30 -14.30
N GLY A 294 -7.04 -11.67 -14.44
CA GLY A 294 -5.92 -11.03 -13.76
C GLY A 294 -5.90 -11.31 -12.25
N ILE A 295 -6.40 -12.47 -11.82
CA ILE A 295 -6.47 -12.85 -10.40
C ILE A 295 -5.42 -13.91 -10.10
N GLN A 296 -4.62 -13.68 -9.07
CA GLN A 296 -3.64 -14.65 -8.60
C GLN A 296 -4.33 -15.92 -8.02
N PRO A 297 -3.79 -17.13 -8.25
CA PRO A 297 -4.41 -18.39 -7.82
C PRO A 297 -4.69 -18.50 -6.31
N HIS A 298 -3.88 -17.88 -5.45
CA HIS A 298 -4.08 -17.94 -4.00
C HIS A 298 -5.40 -17.28 -3.56
N LYS A 299 -5.85 -16.23 -4.26
CA LYS A 299 -7.11 -15.53 -3.97
C LYS A 299 -8.35 -16.38 -4.23
N ILE A 300 -8.26 -17.35 -5.13
CA ILE A 300 -9.36 -18.28 -5.42
C ILE A 300 -9.28 -19.57 -4.61
N GLY A 301 -8.33 -19.68 -3.68
CA GLY A 301 -8.12 -20.85 -2.81
C GLY A 301 -7.23 -21.92 -3.41
N ASP A 302 -6.23 -21.55 -4.22
CA ASP A 302 -5.17 -22.44 -4.67
C ASP A 302 -3.84 -22.04 -4.03
N LEU A 303 -3.42 -22.80 -3.01
CA LEU A 303 -2.27 -22.46 -2.14
C LEU A 303 -1.08 -23.42 -2.31
N GLU A 304 -1.09 -24.33 -3.30
CA GLU A 304 -0.08 -25.39 -3.40
C GLU A 304 1.38 -24.87 -3.53
N LYS A 305 1.55 -23.64 -4.02
CA LYS A 305 2.88 -23.01 -4.24
C LYS A 305 3.12 -21.74 -3.42
N ALA A 306 2.22 -21.39 -2.49
CA ALA A 306 2.28 -20.13 -1.75
C ALA A 306 2.85 -20.31 -0.33
N SER A 307 3.88 -19.55 0.03
CA SER A 307 4.35 -19.40 1.42
C SER A 307 3.76 -18.13 2.05
N PHE A 308 3.66 -18.07 3.39
CA PHE A 308 3.03 -16.94 4.09
C PHE A 308 3.64 -15.56 3.76
N SER A 309 4.96 -15.46 3.64
CA SER A 309 5.64 -14.22 3.26
C SER A 309 5.33 -13.78 1.82
N ASN A 310 5.17 -14.73 0.91
CA ASN A 310 4.83 -14.47 -0.49
C ASN A 310 3.35 -14.04 -0.64
N ILE A 311 2.45 -14.48 0.25
CA ILE A 311 1.03 -14.12 0.19
C ILE A 311 0.80 -12.63 0.46
N GLU A 312 1.56 -12.00 1.36
CA GLU A 312 1.42 -10.57 1.64
C GLU A 312 1.80 -9.72 0.43
N GLU A 313 2.93 -10.04 -0.22
CA GLU A 313 3.38 -9.38 -1.45
C GLU A 313 2.37 -9.60 -2.59
N GLN A 314 1.92 -10.84 -2.80
CA GLN A 314 0.90 -11.15 -3.80
C GLN A 314 -0.46 -10.47 -3.54
N ASN A 315 -0.77 -10.13 -2.29
CA ASN A 315 -1.97 -9.37 -1.96
C ASN A 315 -1.85 -7.90 -2.39
N ILE A 316 -0.64 -7.32 -2.31
CA ILE A 316 -0.36 -5.98 -2.81
C ILE A 316 -0.40 -5.99 -4.34
N ASP A 317 0.22 -6.98 -4.98
CA ASP A 317 0.19 -7.15 -6.44
C ASP A 317 -1.25 -7.22 -6.97
N PHE A 318 -2.13 -7.96 -6.29
CA PHE A 318 -3.56 -7.99 -6.63
C PHE A 318 -4.18 -6.59 -6.65
N VAL A 319 -3.87 -5.74 -5.68
CA VAL A 319 -4.42 -4.38 -5.62
C VAL A 319 -3.84 -3.51 -6.74
N VAL A 320 -2.54 -3.63 -7.00
CA VAL A 320 -1.83 -2.83 -8.02
C VAL A 320 -2.25 -3.22 -9.44
N ASP A 321 -2.31 -4.52 -9.74
CA ASP A 321 -2.50 -5.02 -11.10
C ASP A 321 -3.98 -5.25 -11.44
N ALA A 322 -4.79 -5.74 -10.50
CA ALA A 322 -6.19 -6.09 -10.78
C ALA A 322 -7.17 -4.97 -10.40
N VAL A 323 -7.02 -4.40 -9.20
CA VAL A 323 -8.01 -3.47 -8.62
C VAL A 323 -7.81 -2.05 -9.12
N ARG A 324 -6.58 -1.52 -9.05
CA ARG A 324 -6.28 -0.11 -9.36
C ARG A 324 -6.63 0.27 -10.81
N PRO A 325 -6.27 -0.50 -11.87
CA PRO A 325 -6.60 -0.11 -13.24
C PRO A 325 -8.12 -0.06 -13.47
N ARG A 326 -8.86 -1.00 -12.87
CA ARG A 326 -10.32 -1.05 -12.89
C ARG A 326 -10.93 0.16 -12.18
N ALA A 327 -10.43 0.51 -11.00
CA ALA A 327 -10.89 1.68 -10.24
C ALA A 327 -10.74 2.96 -11.07
N VAL A 328 -9.56 3.18 -11.62
CA VAL A 328 -9.25 4.38 -12.43
C VAL A 328 -10.09 4.42 -13.72
N ALA A 329 -10.27 3.29 -14.40
CA ALA A 329 -11.10 3.24 -15.61
C ALA A 329 -12.57 3.61 -15.33
N LEU A 330 -13.12 3.14 -14.20
CA LEU A 330 -14.47 3.49 -13.78
C LEU A 330 -14.58 4.96 -13.36
N GLU A 331 -13.61 5.48 -12.60
CA GLU A 331 -13.54 6.90 -12.23
C GLU A 331 -13.55 7.79 -13.46
N GLN A 332 -12.72 7.48 -14.46
CA GLN A 332 -12.67 8.25 -15.70
C GLN A 332 -13.98 8.16 -16.50
N SER A 333 -14.63 7.00 -16.51
CA SER A 333 -15.94 6.83 -17.17
C SER A 333 -17.03 7.65 -16.47
N MET A 334 -17.08 7.62 -15.13
CA MET A 334 -18.02 8.43 -14.35
C MET A 334 -17.73 9.94 -14.47
N ASN A 335 -16.45 10.33 -14.49
CA ASN A 335 -16.04 11.71 -14.74
C ASN A 335 -16.39 12.16 -16.15
N ARG A 336 -16.43 11.26 -17.13
CA ARG A 336 -16.84 11.57 -18.50
C ARG A 336 -18.33 11.88 -18.57
N ASP A 337 -19.16 11.04 -17.97
CA ASP A 337 -20.61 10.99 -18.18
C ASP A 337 -21.43 11.74 -17.12
N LEU A 338 -21.01 11.73 -15.86
CA LEU A 338 -21.77 12.35 -14.74
C LEU A 338 -21.32 13.77 -14.41
N ILE A 339 -20.03 14.10 -14.63
CA ILE A 339 -19.44 15.36 -14.20
C ILE A 339 -19.43 16.39 -15.33
N ILE A 340 -20.18 17.48 -15.14
CA ILE A 340 -20.23 18.61 -16.08
C ILE A 340 -18.96 19.49 -15.94
N PHE A 341 -18.62 19.91 -14.71
CA PHE A 341 -17.48 20.79 -14.43
C PHE A 341 -16.20 20.02 -14.05
N LYS A 342 -15.61 19.32 -15.02
CA LYS A 342 -14.46 18.41 -14.84
C LYS A 342 -13.18 19.06 -14.30
N ARG A 343 -13.02 20.37 -14.48
CA ARG A 343 -11.86 21.13 -13.95
C ARG A 343 -11.92 21.36 -12.45
N LYS A 344 -13.09 21.22 -11.84
CA LYS A 344 -13.34 21.54 -10.43
C LYS A 344 -13.72 20.31 -9.62
N PHE A 345 -14.51 19.42 -10.20
CA PHE A 345 -14.99 18.22 -9.53
C PHE A 345 -14.52 16.97 -10.26
N PHE A 346 -14.20 15.93 -9.50
CA PHE A 346 -13.88 14.61 -10.02
C PHE A 346 -14.19 13.54 -8.98
N VAL A 347 -14.48 12.34 -9.44
CA VAL A 347 -14.75 11.16 -8.64
C VAL A 347 -13.48 10.31 -8.57
N GLU A 348 -13.13 9.83 -7.37
CA GLU A 348 -11.94 9.01 -7.10
C GLU A 348 -12.29 7.91 -6.08
N HIS A 349 -11.79 6.69 -6.26
CA HIS A 349 -11.84 5.63 -5.26
C HIS A 349 -10.73 5.80 -4.24
N LEU A 350 -11.03 5.53 -2.97
CA LEU A 350 -10.04 5.49 -1.91
C LEU A 350 -9.46 4.07 -1.77
N LEU A 351 -8.32 3.83 -2.42
CA LEU A 351 -7.62 2.53 -2.40
C LEU A 351 -6.81 2.27 -1.12
N GLU A 352 -6.53 3.31 -0.34
CA GLU A 352 -5.71 3.23 0.87
C GLU A 352 -6.22 2.19 1.88
N GLY A 353 -7.54 1.95 1.91
CA GLY A 353 -8.15 0.92 2.75
C GLY A 353 -7.74 -0.51 2.40
N LEU A 354 -7.48 -0.81 1.12
CA LEU A 354 -7.06 -2.14 0.65
C LEU A 354 -5.55 -2.35 0.78
N LEU A 355 -4.78 -1.27 0.66
CA LEU A 355 -3.33 -1.26 0.88
C LEU A 355 -2.95 -1.21 2.37
N ARG A 356 -3.94 -1.31 3.28
CA ARG A 356 -3.69 -1.49 4.71
C ARG A 356 -2.97 -2.82 4.92
N GLY A 357 -1.65 -2.77 4.91
CA GLY A 357 -0.77 -3.88 5.26
C GLY A 357 -0.87 -4.24 6.74
N ASN A 358 0.11 -5.00 7.20
CA ASN A 358 0.28 -5.36 8.60
C ASN A 358 0.24 -4.11 9.50
N ILE A 359 -0.47 -4.19 10.62
CA ILE A 359 -0.54 -3.13 11.63
C ILE A 359 0.88 -2.69 12.04
N ALA A 360 1.82 -3.61 12.19
CA ALA A 360 3.19 -3.27 12.58
C ALA A 360 3.89 -2.36 11.57
N THR A 361 3.83 -2.66 10.27
CA THR A 361 4.49 -1.86 9.22
C THR A 361 3.77 -0.52 9.02
N ARG A 362 2.42 -0.50 9.14
CA ARG A 362 1.62 0.71 9.03
C ARG A 362 1.90 1.71 10.16
N PHE A 363 1.92 1.24 11.41
CA PHE A 363 2.23 2.10 12.55
C PHE A 363 3.70 2.54 12.57
N ALA A 364 4.63 1.71 12.07
CA ALA A 364 6.01 2.13 11.85
C ALA A 364 6.10 3.25 10.79
N ALA A 365 5.35 3.16 9.69
CA ALA A 365 5.28 4.20 8.67
C ALA A 365 4.67 5.51 9.22
N TYR A 366 3.63 5.42 10.06
CA TYR A 366 3.08 6.59 10.75
C TYR A 366 4.06 7.21 11.73
N SER A 367 4.81 6.41 12.49
CA SER A 367 5.89 6.92 13.35
C SER A 367 6.89 7.71 12.50
N ILE A 368 7.39 7.12 11.42
CA ILE A 368 8.33 7.81 10.50
C ILE A 368 7.74 9.12 9.97
N GLY A 369 6.46 9.14 9.62
CA GLY A 369 5.82 10.36 9.10
C GLY A 369 5.59 11.46 10.13
N ILE A 370 5.25 11.07 11.36
CA ILE A 370 5.14 11.98 12.51
C ILE A 370 6.53 12.49 12.90
N ASP A 371 7.52 11.61 12.97
CA ASP A 371 8.90 11.92 13.34
C ASP A 371 9.58 12.84 12.31
N ARG A 372 9.24 12.69 11.03
CA ARG A 372 9.73 13.56 9.94
C ARG A 372 8.88 14.82 9.73
N GLY A 373 7.80 15.00 10.50
CA GLY A 373 6.99 16.21 10.50
C GLY A 373 6.07 16.42 9.30
N PHE A 374 5.86 15.41 8.43
CA PHE A 374 4.93 15.53 7.30
C PHE A 374 3.53 14.96 7.56
N LEU A 375 3.36 14.18 8.63
CA LEU A 375 2.05 13.75 9.13
C LEU A 375 1.81 14.33 10.52
N LEU A 376 0.61 14.89 10.74
CA LEU A 376 0.17 15.31 12.05
C LEU A 376 -0.40 14.12 12.83
N ARG A 377 -0.30 14.17 14.16
CA ARG A 377 -0.83 13.11 15.03
C ARG A 377 -2.35 13.00 14.90
N ASN A 378 -3.07 14.11 14.76
CA ASN A 378 -4.51 14.11 14.52
C ASN A 378 -4.91 13.65 13.12
N GLU A 379 -4.06 13.84 12.11
CA GLU A 379 -4.29 13.28 10.77
C GLU A 379 -4.26 11.76 10.82
N VAL A 380 -3.27 11.16 11.50
CA VAL A 380 -3.17 9.71 11.70
C VAL A 380 -4.39 9.18 12.47
N ARG A 381 -4.86 9.90 13.50
CA ARG A 381 -6.10 9.53 14.22
C ARG A 381 -7.31 9.52 13.29
N THR A 382 -7.45 10.55 12.45
CA THR A 382 -8.54 10.62 11.47
C THR A 382 -8.45 9.48 10.45
N MET A 383 -7.25 9.11 9.99
CA MET A 383 -7.02 7.96 9.09
C MET A 383 -7.41 6.62 9.74
N GLU A 384 -7.21 6.48 11.05
CA GLU A 384 -7.63 5.34 11.85
C GLU A 384 -9.10 5.41 12.33
N ASN A 385 -9.88 6.38 11.84
CA ASN A 385 -11.26 6.64 12.27
C ASN A 385 -11.41 6.92 13.78
N LEU A 386 -10.37 7.51 14.39
CA LEU A 386 -10.36 7.99 15.77
C LEU A 386 -10.62 9.49 15.82
N ASN A 387 -11.35 9.94 16.83
CA ASN A 387 -11.60 11.36 17.02
C ASN A 387 -10.28 12.12 17.27
N PRO A 388 -10.10 13.32 16.70
CA PRO A 388 -8.94 14.17 16.98
C PRO A 388 -8.94 14.57 18.46
N LEU A 389 -7.74 14.76 19.02
CA LEU A 389 -7.55 15.24 20.39
C LEU A 389 -6.94 16.66 20.36
N PRO A 390 -7.29 17.53 21.31
CA PRO A 390 -6.73 18.88 21.37
C PRO A 390 -5.20 18.84 21.58
N GLY A 391 -4.46 19.71 20.89
CA GLY A 391 -3.00 19.83 21.00
C GLY A 391 -2.18 18.85 20.16
N LEU A 392 -2.81 18.09 19.26
CA LEU A 392 -2.15 17.12 18.35
C LEU A 392 -2.14 17.55 16.88
N ASP A 393 -2.53 18.79 16.60
CA ASP A 393 -2.55 19.41 15.26
C ASP A 393 -1.23 20.12 14.90
N GLU A 394 -0.25 20.12 15.81
CA GLU A 394 1.07 20.71 15.59
C GLU A 394 2.09 19.63 15.16
N PRO A 395 2.91 19.89 14.12
CA PRO A 395 3.94 18.97 13.67
C PRO A 395 5.02 18.82 14.75
N LEU A 396 5.42 17.58 15.01
CA LEU A 396 6.57 17.34 15.87
C LEU A 396 7.84 17.66 15.10
N VAL A 397 8.67 18.53 15.69
CA VAL A 397 10.02 18.80 15.18
C VAL A 397 10.98 17.92 16.00
N PRO A 398 11.61 16.90 15.41
CA PRO A 398 12.58 16.08 16.12
C PRO A 398 13.74 16.98 16.56
N MET A 399 14.12 16.88 17.84
CA MET A 399 15.15 17.72 18.47
C MET A 399 16.51 17.68 17.75
N ASN A 400 16.73 16.66 16.90
CA ASN A 400 17.96 16.43 16.13
C ASN A 400 17.93 16.98 14.68
N MET A 401 16.81 17.53 14.19
CA MET A 401 16.75 18.20 12.88
C MET A 401 16.10 19.57 13.05
N ALA A 402 16.91 20.58 13.37
CA ALA A 402 16.48 21.98 13.35
C ALA A 402 16.46 22.51 11.90
N PRO A 403 15.44 23.30 11.51
CA PRO A 403 15.39 23.94 10.19
C PRO A 403 16.47 25.04 10.05
N VAL A 404 17.04 25.15 8.84
CA VAL A 404 18.15 26.06 8.45
C VAL A 404 17.80 27.57 8.55
N LYS A 405 16.60 27.96 9.03
CA LYS A 405 16.12 29.34 8.94
C LYS A 405 15.94 30.09 10.25
N ASP A 406 16.44 29.57 11.37
CA ASP A 406 16.54 30.37 12.59
C ASP A 406 17.96 30.35 13.14
N ASN A 407 18.87 30.96 12.38
CA ASN A 407 20.24 31.25 12.81
C ASN A 407 20.24 32.54 13.63
N GLY A 408 19.54 32.52 14.76
CA GLY A 408 19.71 33.47 15.85
C GLY A 408 20.62 32.84 16.90
N ALA A 409 21.94 32.98 16.70
CA ALA A 409 23.02 32.72 17.66
C ALA A 409 22.70 31.68 18.77
N ARG A 410 22.94 30.40 18.49
CA ARG A 410 23.07 29.37 19.53
C ARG A 410 24.47 28.74 19.47
N PRO A 411 25.16 28.55 20.60
CA PRO A 411 26.49 27.96 20.62
C PRO A 411 26.43 26.45 20.34
N ASP A 412 27.22 25.99 19.37
CA ASP A 412 27.05 24.72 18.62
C ASP A 412 27.63 23.44 19.25
N SER A 413 27.69 23.27 20.58
CA SER A 413 28.20 22.00 21.14
C SER A 413 27.56 21.53 22.46
N ARG A 414 27.42 20.19 22.58
CA ARG A 414 26.73 19.49 23.68
C ARG A 414 27.39 19.72 25.04
N ALA A 415 28.71 19.87 25.11
CA ALA A 415 29.45 20.12 26.35
C ALA A 415 29.23 21.55 26.86
N THR A 416 29.31 22.53 25.97
CA THR A 416 29.03 23.94 26.28
C THR A 416 27.56 24.11 26.70
N MET A 417 26.62 23.43 26.05
CA MET A 417 25.21 23.42 26.45
C MET A 417 24.96 22.79 27.82
N LEU A 418 25.71 21.74 28.21
CA LEU A 418 25.57 21.11 29.52
C LEU A 418 26.08 22.00 30.65
N ALA A 419 27.23 22.65 30.44
CA ALA A 419 27.80 23.62 31.38
C ALA A 419 26.89 24.86 31.51
N LEU A 420 26.38 25.38 30.38
CA LEU A 420 25.43 26.50 30.35
C LEU A 420 24.10 26.15 31.02
N ALA A 421 23.59 24.93 30.82
CA ALA A 421 22.36 24.48 31.47
C ALA A 421 22.53 24.30 32.99
N ALA A 422 23.69 23.80 33.45
CA ALA A 422 24.00 23.72 34.88
C ALA A 422 24.11 25.12 35.51
N ALA A 423 24.76 26.06 34.81
CA ALA A 423 24.82 27.45 35.24
C ALA A 423 23.43 28.10 35.25
N GLN A 424 22.58 27.83 34.24
CA GLN A 424 21.21 28.35 34.15
C GLN A 424 20.34 27.91 35.33
N GLN A 425 20.43 26.66 35.76
CA GLN A 425 19.69 26.17 36.93
C GLN A 425 20.04 26.94 38.21
N THR A 426 21.28 27.43 38.32
CA THR A 426 21.75 28.15 39.50
C THR A 426 21.51 29.66 39.40
N LEU A 427 21.70 30.24 38.21
CA LEU A 427 21.62 31.68 37.96
C LEU A 427 20.19 32.16 37.63
N GLY A 428 19.32 31.28 37.16
CA GLY A 428 17.95 31.61 36.73
C GLY A 428 17.85 32.27 35.34
N TYR A 429 18.98 32.50 34.66
CA TYR A 429 19.07 32.98 33.29
C TYR A 429 20.19 32.24 32.53
N PHE A 430 20.16 32.29 31.20
CA PHE A 430 21.24 31.72 30.36
C PHE A 430 22.39 32.72 30.25
N PRO A 431 23.59 32.43 30.81
CA PRO A 431 24.70 33.36 30.73
C PRO A 431 25.30 33.36 29.33
N THR A 432 25.69 34.54 28.86
CA THR A 432 26.25 34.76 27.51
C THR A 432 27.76 34.92 27.53
N LYS A 433 28.30 35.46 28.64
CA LYS A 433 29.74 35.63 28.84
C LYS A 433 30.15 35.25 30.25
N ILE A 434 31.44 34.96 30.39
CA ILE A 434 32.09 34.71 31.67
C ILE A 434 33.27 35.65 31.85
N HIS A 435 33.45 36.16 33.06
CA HIS A 435 34.54 37.04 33.43
C HIS A 435 35.30 36.46 34.61
N LEU A 436 36.62 36.59 34.55
CA LEU A 436 37.56 36.32 35.63
C LEU A 436 38.42 37.56 35.80
N GLU A 437 38.30 38.24 36.94
CA GLU A 437 39.21 39.31 37.36
C GLU A 437 40.05 38.84 38.54
N VAL A 438 41.36 39.04 38.44
CA VAL A 438 42.35 38.63 39.43
C VAL A 438 43.32 39.76 39.65
N TYR A 439 43.43 40.24 40.89
CA TYR A 439 44.51 41.14 41.28
C TYR A 439 45.65 40.32 41.86
N ALA A 440 46.75 40.23 41.11
CA ALA A 440 47.87 39.35 41.45
C ALA A 440 49.21 39.95 41.05
N ARG A 441 50.28 39.38 41.61
CA ARG A 441 51.65 39.57 41.12
C ARG A 441 52.32 38.22 40.94
N PHE A 442 53.25 38.14 40.00
CA PHE A 442 54.13 36.99 39.84
C PHE A 442 55.44 37.24 40.59
N ALA A 443 56.00 36.19 41.20
CA ALA A 443 57.29 36.28 41.89
C ALA A 443 58.43 36.61 40.91
N ALA A 444 59.62 36.93 41.44
CA ALA A 444 60.80 37.21 40.64
C ALA A 444 61.92 36.23 41.04
N GLY A 445 62.02 35.12 40.33
CA GLY A 445 63.04 34.09 40.52
C GLY A 445 63.58 33.56 39.19
N ILE A 446 64.66 32.78 39.25
CA ILE A 446 65.44 32.33 38.09
C ILE A 446 64.79 31.12 37.38
N ASP A 447 63.94 30.37 38.07
CA ASP A 447 63.26 29.18 37.54
C ASP A 447 61.74 29.41 37.46
N GLU A 448 61.30 30.19 36.47
CA GLU A 448 59.88 30.48 36.21
C GLU A 448 59.45 29.92 34.86
N GLU A 449 59.54 28.60 34.71
CA GLU A 449 58.94 27.94 33.55
C GLU A 449 57.45 27.69 33.81
N ALA A 450 56.63 28.72 33.53
CA ALA A 450 55.15 28.74 33.51
C ALA A 450 54.43 28.67 34.87
N SER A 451 54.35 29.81 35.56
CA SER A 451 53.36 30.07 36.62
C SER A 451 52.14 30.75 36.02
N GLY A 452 50.92 30.45 36.50
CA GLY A 452 49.71 31.07 35.93
C GLY A 452 48.43 30.82 36.70
N PHE A 453 47.36 31.47 36.22
CA PHE A 453 45.99 31.28 36.70
C PHE A 453 44.98 31.48 35.57
N GLY A 454 43.80 30.88 35.71
CA GLY A 454 42.78 30.90 34.67
C GLY A 454 41.88 29.66 34.67
N TRP A 455 41.21 29.44 33.54
CA TRP A 455 40.22 28.38 33.36
C TRP A 455 40.86 27.09 32.85
N VAL A 456 40.42 25.96 33.39
CA VAL A 456 40.92 24.62 33.07
C VAL A 456 39.82 23.68 32.55
N GLN A 457 40.24 22.68 31.76
CA GLN A 457 39.38 21.63 31.20
C GLN A 457 39.06 20.51 32.22
N ASP A 458 38.13 19.62 31.89
CA ASP A 458 37.75 18.47 32.73
C ASP A 458 38.84 17.39 32.78
N GLY A 459 39.05 16.77 33.95
CA GLY A 459 39.95 15.62 34.13
C GLY A 459 41.42 15.92 34.49
N THR A 460 41.74 17.12 34.97
CA THR A 460 43.13 17.49 35.31
C THR A 460 43.58 16.97 36.69
N ASP A 461 44.74 16.30 36.74
CA ASP A 461 45.36 15.86 38.00
C ASP A 461 45.92 17.05 38.80
N ALA A 462 45.61 17.09 40.09
CA ALA A 462 45.81 18.25 40.98
C ALA A 462 47.27 18.60 41.36
N ASN A 463 48.28 18.01 40.72
CA ASN A 463 49.67 18.12 41.19
C ASN A 463 50.59 19.01 40.33
N ALA A 464 50.31 19.21 39.03
CA ALA A 464 51.06 20.16 38.19
C ALA A 464 50.20 20.63 37.01
N LEU A 465 49.97 21.93 36.89
CA LEU A 465 49.14 22.49 35.81
C LEU A 465 49.94 22.55 34.51
N VAL A 466 49.59 21.73 33.51
CA VAL A 466 50.28 21.72 32.20
C VAL A 466 49.53 22.61 31.20
N LYS A 467 50.25 23.24 30.27
CA LYS A 467 49.68 24.12 29.20
C LYS A 467 48.49 23.48 28.46
N ALA A 468 48.55 22.16 28.25
CA ALA A 468 47.51 21.39 27.59
C ALA A 468 46.15 21.40 28.31
N ASP A 469 46.14 21.74 29.61
CA ASP A 469 44.94 21.70 30.46
C ASP A 469 44.21 23.03 30.56
N TRP A 470 44.81 24.10 30.04
CA TRP A 470 44.23 25.43 30.09
C TRP A 470 43.21 25.63 28.97
N MET A 471 42.00 25.98 29.37
CA MET A 471 40.99 26.54 28.47
C MET A 471 41.34 27.98 28.10
N ALA A 472 41.69 28.80 29.10
CA ALA A 472 42.25 30.14 28.94
C ALA A 472 42.94 30.54 30.25
N GLY A 473 44.26 30.64 30.25
CA GLY A 473 45.06 30.99 31.43
C GLY A 473 46.14 32.02 31.15
N ILE A 474 46.32 32.96 32.07
CA ILE A 474 47.42 33.92 31.99
C ILE A 474 48.63 33.29 32.67
N THR A 475 49.72 33.17 31.93
CA THR A 475 50.97 32.59 32.38
C THR A 475 52.13 33.57 32.20
N VAL A 476 53.24 33.29 32.89
CA VAL A 476 54.52 34.00 32.73
C VAL A 476 55.60 33.01 32.33
N ASP A 477 56.36 33.33 31.28
CA ASP A 477 57.44 32.50 30.71
C ASP A 477 58.85 33.02 31.08
N GLY A 478 58.92 33.81 32.16
CA GLY A 478 60.11 34.51 32.61
C GLY A 478 60.35 35.87 31.94
N THR A 479 59.81 36.12 30.73
CA THR A 479 60.05 37.37 29.99
C THR A 479 58.77 38.20 29.79
N ASN A 480 57.67 37.58 29.37
CA ASN A 480 56.41 38.26 29.08
C ASN A 480 55.25 37.61 29.82
N PHE A 481 54.16 38.36 29.96
CA PHE A 481 52.86 37.77 30.25
C PHE A 481 52.25 37.25 28.96
N SER A 482 51.60 36.08 29.01
CA SER A 482 50.92 35.48 27.88
C SER A 482 49.57 34.90 28.28
N LEU A 483 48.57 35.03 27.43
CA LEU A 483 47.35 34.24 27.52
C LEU A 483 47.57 32.92 26.75
N GLU A 484 47.30 31.80 27.39
CA GLU A 484 47.52 30.45 26.85
C GLU A 484 46.23 29.62 26.85
N SER A 485 46.06 28.84 25.79
CA SER A 485 44.97 27.87 25.62
C SER A 485 45.52 26.66 24.86
N SER A 486 45.58 25.50 25.53
CA SER A 486 46.18 24.29 24.97
C SER A 486 47.60 24.54 24.39
N ALA A 487 47.78 24.40 23.06
CA ALA A 487 49.04 24.65 22.37
C ALA A 487 49.20 26.08 21.80
N ALA A 488 48.20 26.94 21.94
CA ALA A 488 48.20 28.30 21.42
C ALA A 488 48.52 29.33 22.51
N ALA A 489 49.26 30.38 22.16
CA ALA A 489 49.63 31.46 23.07
C ALA A 489 49.51 32.82 22.36
N ASP A 490 49.01 33.82 23.09
CA ASP A 490 48.99 35.23 22.72
C ASP A 490 49.85 36.00 23.74
N ALA A 491 51.01 36.48 23.27
CA ALA A 491 51.96 37.19 24.13
C ALA A 491 51.54 38.65 24.28
N GLY A 492 51.44 39.10 25.53
CA GLY A 492 51.12 40.48 25.86
C GLY A 492 52.34 41.25 26.36
N SER A 493 52.09 42.16 27.29
CA SER A 493 53.12 43.03 27.87
C SER A 493 54.26 42.27 28.56
N ALA A 494 55.41 42.95 28.66
CA ALA A 494 56.58 42.48 29.38
C ALA A 494 56.24 42.17 30.84
N LYS A 495 56.88 41.13 31.40
CA LYS A 495 56.71 40.73 32.79
C LYS A 495 57.05 41.89 33.72
N ALA A 496 56.19 42.10 34.71
CA ALA A 496 56.40 43.03 35.81
C ALA A 496 56.21 42.34 37.17
N THR A 497 56.91 42.80 38.19
CA THR A 497 56.86 42.25 39.56
C THR A 497 55.86 42.98 40.47
N THR A 498 55.30 44.08 39.97
CA THR A 498 54.22 44.83 40.61
C THR A 498 52.89 44.07 40.50
N PRO A 499 51.99 44.21 41.49
CA PRO A 499 50.62 43.72 41.34
C PRO A 499 49.90 44.43 40.20
N HIS A 500 49.20 43.67 39.38
CA HIS A 500 48.38 44.15 38.28
C HIS A 500 46.98 43.55 38.37
N LEU A 501 46.00 44.27 37.83
CA LEU A 501 44.66 43.76 37.63
C LEU A 501 44.59 43.01 36.30
N PHE A 502 44.53 41.69 36.38
CA PHE A 502 44.35 40.82 35.22
C PHE A 502 42.88 40.52 35.03
N LYS A 503 42.41 40.57 33.78
CA LYS A 503 41.03 40.19 33.42
C LYS A 503 41.03 39.27 32.23
N ILE A 504 40.26 38.19 32.30
CA ILE A 504 39.92 37.33 31.16
C ILE A 504 38.42 37.39 30.94
N THR A 505 37.99 37.66 29.71
CA THR A 505 36.59 37.72 29.32
C THR A 505 36.35 36.83 28.10
N GLY A 506 35.38 35.92 28.21
CA GLY A 506 35.07 34.95 27.18
C GLY A 506 33.59 34.93 26.84
N THR A 507 33.26 34.98 25.55
CA THR A 507 31.92 34.59 25.07
C THR A 507 31.97 33.09 24.77
N PHE A 508 31.00 32.33 25.29
CA PHE A 508 30.98 30.88 25.09
C PHE A 508 30.94 30.53 23.60
N GLY A 509 31.92 29.72 23.14
CA GLY A 509 32.03 29.30 21.73
C GLY A 509 32.68 30.33 20.78
N SER A 510 33.27 31.41 21.29
CA SER A 510 33.96 32.44 20.48
C SER A 510 35.37 32.74 21.03
N THR A 511 36.03 33.78 20.52
CA THR A 511 37.33 34.28 20.99
C THR A 511 37.25 34.86 22.40
N TRP A 512 38.35 34.72 23.13
CA TRP A 512 38.51 35.25 24.49
C TRP A 512 39.50 36.41 24.47
N GLU A 513 39.22 37.44 25.26
CA GLU A 513 40.03 38.65 25.36
C GLU A 513 40.58 38.79 26.78
N TRP A 514 41.81 39.29 26.89
CA TRP A 514 42.45 39.52 28.18
C TRP A 514 43.03 40.92 28.33
N PHE A 515 43.08 41.39 29.58
CA PHE A 515 43.45 42.75 29.93
C PHE A 515 44.43 42.77 31.10
N ILE A 516 45.30 43.77 31.08
CA ILE A 516 46.14 44.16 32.22
C ILE A 516 45.82 45.62 32.53
N ASP A 517 45.44 45.90 33.78
CA ASP A 517 45.06 47.24 34.26
C ASP A 517 44.05 47.95 33.34
N GLY A 518 43.07 47.19 32.83
CA GLY A 518 42.02 47.69 31.94
C GLY A 518 42.44 47.89 30.48
N THR A 519 43.69 47.61 30.12
CA THR A 519 44.18 47.69 28.74
C THR A 519 44.19 46.30 28.10
N SER A 520 43.48 46.15 26.97
CA SER A 520 43.44 44.90 26.21
C SER A 520 44.84 44.53 25.72
N GLN A 521 45.25 43.29 25.98
CA GLN A 521 46.54 42.77 25.57
C GLN A 521 46.44 41.93 24.29
N GLY A 522 45.23 41.53 23.89
CA GLY A 522 44.99 40.74 22.70
C GLY A 522 43.82 39.76 22.87
N THR A 523 43.60 38.97 21.83
CA THR A 523 42.53 37.96 21.78
C THR A 523 43.09 36.61 21.40
N LEU A 524 42.68 35.56 22.10
CA LEU A 524 43.08 34.19 21.86
C LEU A 524 41.86 33.35 21.45
N ALA A 525 42.01 32.57 20.38
CA ALA A 525 41.06 31.51 20.05
C ALA A 525 41.25 30.35 21.03
N VAL A 526 40.21 30.03 21.78
CA VAL A 526 40.23 28.92 22.74
C VAL A 526 39.85 27.60 22.06
N VAL A 527 40.18 26.48 22.72
CA VAL A 527 39.85 25.13 22.26
C VAL A 527 38.35 25.04 21.92
N ALA A 528 38.06 24.62 20.69
CA ALA A 528 36.70 24.40 20.23
C ALA A 528 36.03 23.29 21.08
N ASP A 529 34.72 23.41 21.28
CA ASP A 529 33.87 22.37 21.88
C ASP A 529 34.08 22.06 23.38
N GLN A 530 34.77 22.93 24.14
CA GLN A 530 34.87 22.82 25.59
C GLN A 530 34.41 24.11 26.32
N GLY A 531 33.78 23.94 27.48
CA GLY A 531 33.37 25.04 28.37
C GLY A 531 34.22 25.06 29.65
N PRO A 532 34.43 26.22 30.29
CA PRO A 532 35.18 26.30 31.54
C PRO A 532 34.47 25.52 32.64
N MET A 533 35.14 24.52 33.21
CA MET A 533 34.58 23.66 34.28
C MET A 533 35.06 24.09 35.67
N ALA A 534 36.29 24.59 35.76
CA ALA A 534 36.89 25.09 36.99
C ALA A 534 37.93 26.18 36.68
N TRP A 535 38.31 26.95 37.70
CA TRP A 535 39.48 27.83 37.65
C TRP A 535 40.59 27.26 38.53
N ALA A 536 41.83 27.48 38.13
CA ALA A 536 43.01 27.00 38.85
C ALA A 536 44.11 28.07 38.88
N VAL A 537 45.02 27.92 39.83
CA VAL A 537 46.22 28.72 40.02
C VAL A 537 47.38 27.80 40.40
N GLY A 538 48.57 28.03 39.85
CA GLY A 538 49.75 27.28 40.26
C GLY A 538 50.91 27.38 39.27
N THR A 539 51.85 26.46 39.43
CA THR A 539 53.07 26.32 38.63
C THR A 539 53.04 25.03 37.81
N LYS A 540 53.77 25.02 36.69
CA LYS A 540 53.88 23.87 35.78
C LYS A 540 54.84 22.79 36.30
N ALA A 541 55.76 23.11 37.21
CA ALA A 541 56.74 22.17 37.76
C ALA A 541 56.38 21.76 39.20
N ALA A 542 56.46 20.45 39.50
CA ALA A 542 56.05 19.87 40.78
C ALA A 542 56.95 20.25 41.98
N ASP A 543 58.07 20.92 41.73
CA ASP A 543 59.10 21.32 42.69
C ASP A 543 59.27 22.85 42.82
N GLY A 544 58.36 23.65 42.24
CA GLY A 544 58.48 25.10 42.14
C GLY A 544 58.25 25.88 43.43
N THR A 545 59.21 26.74 43.79
CA THR A 545 59.21 27.66 44.95
C THR A 545 58.55 29.03 44.69
N ASN A 546 57.91 29.22 43.53
CA ASN A 546 57.42 30.53 43.07
C ASN A 546 55.98 30.46 42.54
N ASP A 547 55.01 30.72 43.41
CA ASP A 547 53.58 30.78 43.04
C ASP A 547 53.12 32.22 42.75
N PRO A 548 52.12 32.41 41.88
CA PRO A 548 51.45 33.69 41.72
C PRO A 548 50.78 34.09 43.05
N VAL A 549 51.06 35.31 43.52
CA VAL A 549 50.47 35.84 44.74
C VAL A 549 49.17 36.55 44.39
N ILE A 550 48.06 35.89 44.67
CA ILE A 550 46.71 36.40 44.44
C ILE A 550 46.24 37.17 45.67
N SER A 551 45.78 38.41 45.46
CA SER A 551 45.11 39.17 46.50
C SER A 551 43.62 38.87 46.57
N TRP A 552 42.94 38.88 45.42
CA TRP A 552 41.52 38.57 45.32
C TRP A 552 41.18 38.07 43.92
N VAL A 553 40.10 37.30 43.84
CA VAL A 553 39.53 36.76 42.61
C VAL A 553 38.06 37.11 42.57
N HIS A 554 37.60 37.63 41.45
CA HIS A 554 36.19 37.90 41.19
C HIS A 554 35.77 37.23 39.89
N ILE A 555 34.76 36.37 39.99
CA ILE A 555 34.20 35.62 38.87
C ILE A 555 32.72 35.94 38.80
N TRP A 556 32.24 36.33 37.64
CA TRP A 556 30.81 36.51 37.39
C TRP A 556 30.45 36.17 35.95
N TYR A 557 29.16 35.94 35.76
CA TYR A 557 28.54 35.69 34.47
C TYR A 557 27.74 36.93 34.05
N GLU A 558 27.72 37.22 32.75
CA GLU A 558 26.84 38.23 32.13
C GLU A 558 25.64 37.58 31.44
#